data_AF-A0A4S2AEG2-F1
#
_entry.id   AF-A0A4S2AEG2-F1
#
_cell.length_a   1.000
_cell.length_b   1.000
_cell.length_c   1.000
_cell.angle_alpha   90.00
_cell.angle_beta   90.00
_cell.angle_gamma   90.00
#
_symmetry.space_group_name_H-M   'P 1'
#
loop_
_entity.id
_entity.type
_entity.pdbx_description
1 polymer ?
#
loop_
_entity_poly.entity_id
_entity_poly.type
_entity_poly.pdbx_seq_one_letter_code
_entity_poly.pdbx_strand_id
1 'polypeptide(L)' 'MEELYSIMRDFLEVEYNQESLLCLLRAAEAAYTSKEQAEAKLIANSAKYYLKALQGELKAAINRMDSYIAENAKKQ' A
#
# COMPACT_ATOMS: atom_id res chain seq x y z
N MET A 1 21.15 -12.71 -4.36
CA MET A 1 20.93 -11.27 -4.62
C MET A 1 19.83 -11.05 -5.64
N GLU A 2 19.85 -11.71 -6.81
CA GLU A 2 18.79 -11.56 -7.84
C GLU A 2 17.37 -11.85 -7.32
N GLU A 3 17.18 -12.91 -6.54
CA GLU A 3 15.88 -13.26 -5.97
C GLU A 3 15.34 -12.16 -5.02
N LEU A 4 16.20 -11.55 -4.21
CA LEU A 4 15.81 -10.43 -3.34
C LEU A 4 15.39 -9.19 -4.15
N TYR A 5 16.06 -8.92 -5.27
CA TYR A 5 15.66 -7.84 -6.18
C TYR A 5 14.34 -8.15 -6.90
N SER A 6 14.06 -9.42 -7.19
CA SER A 6 12.74 -9.84 -7.70
C SER A 6 11.66 -9.58 -6.66
N ILE A 7 11.86 -10.02 -5.42
CA ILE A 7 10.90 -9.80 -4.32
C ILE A 7 10.70 -8.29 -4.08
N MET A 8 11.75 -7.47 -4.17
CA MET A 8 11.63 -6.02 -4.08
C MET A 8 10.74 -5.44 -5.17
N ARG A 9 10.90 -5.91 -6.40
CA ARG A 9 10.06 -5.47 -7.52
C ARG A 9 8.59 -5.81 -7.26
N ASP A 10 8.31 -7.02 -6.79
CA ASP A 10 6.95 -7.45 -6.46
C ASP A 10 6.35 -6.57 -5.36
N PHE A 11 7.12 -6.23 -4.32
CA PHE A 11 6.64 -5.34 -3.25
C PHE A 11 6.37 -3.91 -3.74
N LEU A 12 7.21 -3.37 -4.62
CA LEU A 12 6.98 -2.04 -5.21
C LEU A 12 5.73 -2.03 -6.10
N GLU A 13 5.45 -3.12 -6.82
CA GLU A 13 4.21 -3.26 -7.59
C GLU A 13 2.98 -3.32 -6.67
N VAL A 14 3.06 -4.03 -5.54
CA VAL A 14 2.00 -4.03 -4.53
C VAL A 14 1.79 -2.63 -3.94
N GLU A 15 2.86 -1.89 -3.64
CA GLU A 15 2.77 -0.50 -3.15
C GLU A 15 2.04 0.39 -4.16
N TYR A 16 2.40 0.29 -5.44
CA TYR A 16 1.74 1.03 -6.52
C TYR A 16 0.24 0.69 -6.63
N ASN A 17 -0.11 -0.59 -6.52
CA ASN A 17 -1.50 -1.05 -6.57
C ASN A 17 -2.31 -0.54 -5.35
N GLN A 18 -1.70 -0.51 -4.16
CA GLN A 18 -2.34 0.05 -2.97
C GLN A 18 -2.59 1.56 -3.10
N GLU A 19 -1.64 2.33 -3.65
CA GLU A 19 -1.84 3.76 -3.93
C GLU A 19 -2.96 4.01 -4.95
N SER A 20 -3.02 3.18 -6.00
CA SER A 20 -4.10 3.23 -6.99
C SER A 20 -5.47 2.97 -6.35
N LEU A 21 -5.57 1.95 -5.49
CA LEU A 21 -6.80 1.64 -4.76
C LEU A 21 -7.20 2.77 -3.80
N LEU A 22 -6.24 3.40 -3.13
CA LEU A 22 -6.51 4.56 -2.27
C LEU A 22 -7.12 5.72 -3.05
N CYS A 23 -6.64 5.96 -4.28
CA CYS A 23 -7.22 6.97 -5.18
C CYS A 23 -8.67 6.64 -5.55
N LEU A 24 -8.96 5.39 -5.91
CA LEU A 24 -10.32 4.94 -6.22
C LEU A 24 -11.27 5.10 -5.04
N LEU A 25 -10.82 4.75 -3.82
CA LEU A 25 -11.63 4.89 -2.62
C LEU A 25 -11.92 6.35 -2.25
N ARG A 26 -10.97 7.26 -2.50
CA ARG A 26 -11.20 8.71 -2.35
C ARG A 26 -12.25 9.22 -3.33
N ALA A 27 -12.17 8.78 -4.59
CA ALA A 27 -13.17 9.13 -5.60
C ALA A 27 -14.56 8.58 -5.24
N ALA A 28 -14.63 7.32 -4.79
CA ALA A 28 -15.88 6.69 -4.35
C ALA A 28 -16.50 7.44 -3.16
N GLU A 29 -15.70 7.75 -2.12
CA GLU A 29 -16.18 8.54 -0.97
C GLU A 29 -16.70 9.92 -1.37
N ALA A 30 -16.04 10.59 -2.31
CA ALA A 30 -16.45 11.90 -2.81
C ALA A 30 -17.74 11.85 -3.66
N ALA A 31 -17.97 10.75 -4.39
CA ALA A 31 -19.19 10.54 -5.16
C ALA A 31 -20.43 10.32 -4.28
N TYR A 32 -20.26 9.75 -3.09
CA TYR A 32 -21.34 9.51 -2.12
C TYR A 32 -21.66 10.78 -1.30
N THR A 33 -22.54 11.61 -1.84
CA THR A 33 -22.90 12.92 -1.26
C THR A 33 -24.28 12.94 -0.58
N SER A 34 -25.16 11.99 -0.90
CA SER A 34 -26.51 11.93 -0.35
C SER A 34 -26.59 11.18 0.98
N LYS A 35 -27.64 11.47 1.77
CA LYS A 35 -27.91 10.78 3.04
C LYS A 35 -28.23 9.29 2.85
N GLU A 36 -28.82 8.93 1.71
CA GLU A 36 -29.12 7.55 1.31
C GLU A 36 -27.85 6.73 1.01
N GLN A 37 -26.73 7.41 0.71
CA GLN A 37 -25.43 6.78 0.43
C GLN A 37 -24.49 6.76 1.64
N ALA A 38 -24.99 7.07 2.85
CA ALA A 38 -24.18 7.16 4.06
C ALA A 38 -23.42 5.85 4.37
N GLU A 39 -24.05 4.69 4.14
CA GLU A 39 -23.43 3.38 4.33
C GLU A 39 -22.27 3.15 3.34
N ALA A 40 -22.49 3.46 2.05
CA ALA A 40 -21.45 3.34 1.03
C ALA A 40 -20.25 4.27 1.32
N LYS A 41 -20.51 5.48 1.83
CA LYS A 41 -19.47 6.40 2.29
C LYS A 41 -18.70 5.86 3.49
N LEU A 42 -19.38 5.24 4.46
CA LEU A 42 -18.76 4.58 5.60
C LEU A 42 -17.87 3.41 5.17
N ILE A 43 -18.32 2.59 4.22
CA ILE A 43 -17.53 1.49 3.65
C ILE A 43 -16.27 2.03 2.98
N ALA A 44 -16.40 3.04 2.12
CA ALA A 44 -15.26 3.67 1.46
C ALA A 44 -14.27 4.25 2.50
N ASN A 45 -14.77 4.88 3.55
CA ASN A 45 -13.93 5.43 4.61
C ASN A 45 -13.16 4.34 5.38
N SER A 46 -13.87 3.31 5.84
CA SER A 46 -13.28 2.18 6.57
C SER A 46 -12.26 1.43 5.71
N ALA A 47 -12.55 1.18 4.43
CA ALA A 47 -11.62 0.54 3.51
C ALA A 47 -10.33 1.34 3.34
N LYS A 48 -10.39 2.68 3.22
CA LYS A 48 -9.17 3.52 3.18
C LYS A 48 -8.35 3.40 4.46
N TYR A 49 -9.02 3.35 5.62
CA TYR A 49 -8.33 3.24 6.90
C TYR A 49 -7.52 1.94 6.97
N TYR A 50 -8.16 0.80 6.65
CA TYR A 50 -7.47 -0.49 6.60
C TYR A 50 -6.35 -0.51 5.55
N LEU A 51 -6.59 0.03 4.36
CA LEU A 51 -5.59 0.09 3.30
C LEU A 51 -4.33 0.88 3.72
N LYS A 52 -4.50 2.01 4.41
CA LYS A 52 -3.38 2.79 4.94
C LYS A 52 -2.55 2.03 5.97
N ALA A 53 -3.19 1.21 6.81
CA ALA A 53 -2.47 0.36 7.76
C ALA A 53 -1.60 -0.66 7.01
N LEU A 54 -2.16 -1.33 6.00
CA LEU A 54 -1.43 -2.29 5.15
C LEU A 54 -0.27 -1.64 4.39
N GLN A 55 -0.45 -0.41 3.88
CA GLN A 55 0.63 0.36 3.26
C GLN A 55 1.79 0.61 4.23
N GLY A 56 1.49 0.91 5.49
CA GLY A 56 2.49 1.09 6.54
C GLY A 56 3.29 -0.19 6.79
N GLU A 57 2.62 -1.33 6.87
CA GLU A 57 3.25 -2.65 7.05
C GLU A 57 4.14 -3.02 5.87
N LEU A 58 3.66 -2.82 4.63
CA LEU A 58 4.42 -3.08 3.41
C LEU A 58 5.67 -2.21 3.33
N LYS A 59 5.54 -0.90 3.62
CA LYS A 59 6.68 0.02 3.66
C LYS A 59 7.73 -0.41 4.68
N ALA A 60 7.30 -0.89 5.84
CA ALA A 60 8.22 -1.44 6.85
C ALA A 60 8.91 -2.73 6.38
N ALA A 61 8.26 -3.57 5.56
CA ALA A 61 8.87 -4.74 4.95
C ALA A 61 9.91 -4.36 3.88
N ILE A 62 9.57 -3.44 2.99
CA ILE A 62 10.48 -2.89 1.96
C ILE A 62 11.75 -2.32 2.63
N ASN A 63 11.60 -1.44 3.62
CA ASN A 63 12.74 -0.83 4.31
C ASN A 63 13.69 -1.85 4.98
N ARG A 64 13.13 -2.93 5.56
CA ARG A 64 13.93 -4.01 6.14
C ARG A 64 14.70 -4.77 5.07
N MET A 65 14.07 -5.03 3.92
CA MET A 65 14.71 -5.70 2.79
C MET A 65 15.81 -4.84 2.17
N ASP A 66 15.58 -3.55 1.99
CA ASP A 66 16.59 -2.58 1.54
C ASP A 66 17.80 -2.56 2.47
N SER A 67 17.57 -2.49 3.78
CA SER A 67 18.63 -2.51 4.78
C SER A 67 19.46 -3.79 4.69
N TYR A 68 18.81 -4.95 4.56
CA TYR A 68 19.46 -6.24 4.42
C TYR A 68 20.31 -6.35 3.14
N ILE A 69 19.77 -5.89 2.01
CA ILE A 69 20.48 -5.83 0.72
C ILE A 69 21.73 -4.93 0.86
N ALA A 70 21.58 -3.73 1.44
CA ALA A 70 22.67 -2.79 1.62
C ALA A 70 23.76 -3.31 2.57
N GLU A 71 23.39 -3.99 3.65
CA GLU A 71 24.34 -4.60 4.58
C GLU A 71 25.12 -5.75 3.95
N ASN A 72 24.47 -6.59 3.15
CA ASN A 72 25.15 -7.69 2.46
C ASN A 72 26.03 -7.23 1.31
N ALA A 73 25.65 -6.15 0.61
CA ALA A 73 26.49 -5.55 -0.42
C ALA A 73 27.82 -5.01 0.14
N LYS A 74 27.87 -4.61 1.42
CA LYS A 74 29.12 -4.18 2.10
C LYS A 74 30.03 -5.33 2.53
N LYS A 75 29.50 -6.56 2.57
CA LYS A 75 30.23 -7.77 2.99
C LYS A 75 30.83 -8.54 1.81
N GLN A 76 30.42 -8.20 0.58
CA GLN A 76 31.00 -8.69 -0.67
C GLN A 76 32.04 -7.70 -1.18
#